data_AF-A0A1G2HSZ6-F1
#
_entry.id   AF-A0A1G2HSZ6-F1
#
_cell.length_a   1.000
_cell.length_b   1.000
_cell.length_c   1.000
_cell.angle_alpha   90.00
_cell.angle_beta   90.00
_cell.angle_gamma   90.00
#
_symmetry.space_group_name_H-M   'P 1'
#
loop_
_entity.id
_entity.type
_entity.pdbx_description
1 polymer ?
#
loop_
_entity_poly.entity_id
_entity_poly.type
_entity_poly.pdbx_seq_one_letter_code
_entity_poly.pdbx_strand_id
1 'polypeptide(L)' 'MSYFFWLSIALLVSTLIFYAIFAGLIYYWHEKKTTVVVVPLLFTFEFFSIGFLVICLITLLIQSSPDILKLISN' A
#
# COMPACT_ATOMS: atom_id res chain seq x y z
N MET A 1 16.87 8.89 -16.41
CA MET A 1 15.53 8.99 -15.79
C MET A 1 15.29 7.72 -15.01
N SER A 2 15.05 7.89 -13.72
CA SER A 2 15.48 6.99 -12.65
C SER A 2 14.57 5.76 -12.51
N TYR A 3 15.16 4.57 -12.35
CA TYR A 3 14.44 3.33 -11.97
C TYR A 3 13.43 3.55 -10.83
N PHE A 4 13.72 4.52 -9.96
CA PHE A 4 12.83 4.95 -8.89
C PHE A 4 11.45 5.43 -9.37
N PHE A 5 11.37 6.22 -10.44
CA PHE A 5 10.11 6.73 -10.98
C PHE A 5 9.21 5.59 -11.48
N TRP A 6 9.81 4.62 -12.19
CA TRP A 6 9.12 3.42 -12.63
C TRP A 6 8.70 2.53 -11.46
N LEU A 7 9.54 2.42 -10.42
CA LEU A 7 9.19 1.75 -9.17
C LEU A 7 7.99 2.40 -8.50
N SER A 8 7.91 3.72 -8.40
CA SER A 8 6.76 4.43 -7.83
C SER A 8 5.47 4.20 -8.61
N ILE A 9 5.53 4.19 -9.94
CA ILE A 9 4.39 3.87 -10.81
C ILE A 9 3.95 2.42 -10.63
N ALA A 10 4.89 1.48 -10.63
CA ALA A 10 4.61 0.07 -10.40
C ALA A 10 3.99 -0.15 -9.00
N LEU A 11 4.49 0.57 -8.00
CA LEU A 11 3.93 0.56 -6.65
C LEU A 11 2.47 1.04 -6.68
N LEU A 12 2.20 2.18 -7.32
CA LEU A 12 0.87 2.77 -7.41
C LEU A 12 -0.12 1.83 -8.12
N VAL A 13 0.27 1.23 -9.24
CA VAL A 13 -0.57 0.26 -9.96
C VAL A 13 -0.84 -0.98 -9.11
N SER A 14 0.18 -1.51 -8.42
CA SER A 14 0.04 -2.64 -7.51
C SER A 14 -0.92 -2.33 -6.36
N THR A 15 -0.83 -1.13 -5.76
CA THR A 15 -1.75 -0.65 -4.73
C THR A 15 -3.19 -0.57 -5.24
N LEU A 16 -3.38 -0.09 -6.46
CA LEU A 16 -4.71 0.08 -7.05
C LEU A 16 -5.37 -1.28 -7.30
N ILE A 17 -4.61 -2.25 -7.83
CA ILE A 17 -5.05 -3.64 -8.00
C ILE A 17 -5.38 -4.27 -6.64
N PHE A 18 -4.53 -4.06 -5.64
CA PHE A 18 -4.75 -4.57 -4.29
C PHE A 18 -6.06 -4.06 -3.68
N TYR A 19 -6.34 -2.75 -3.75
CA TYR A 19 -7.59 -2.18 -3.25
C TYR A 19 -8.81 -2.62 -4.05
N ALA A 20 -8.69 -2.82 -5.38
CA ALA A 20 -9.76 -3.35 -6.20
C ALA A 20 -10.16 -4.77 -5.78
N ILE A 21 -9.18 -5.64 -5.52
CA ILE A 21 -9.41 -7.01 -5.04
C ILE A 21 -10.04 -6.97 -3.63
N PHE A 22 -9.51 -6.14 -2.73
CA PHE A 22 -10.04 -5.99 -1.37
C PHE A 22 -11.51 -5.54 -1.37
N ALA A 23 -11.85 -4.53 -2.17
CA ALA A 23 -13.22 -4.06 -2.33
C ALA A 23 -14.15 -5.15 -2.88
N GLY A 24 -13.69 -5.92 -3.87
CA GLY A 24 -14.44 -7.07 -4.39
C GLY A 24 -14.68 -8.15 -3.33
N LEU A 25 -13.70 -8.38 -2.46
CA LEU A 25 -13.82 -9.35 -1.37
C LEU A 25 -14.81 -8.91 -0.29
N ILE A 26 -14.80 -7.62 0.07
CA ILE A 26 -15.79 -7.04 0.99
C ILE A 26 -17.19 -7.16 0.42
N TYR A 27 -17.36 -6.83 -0.87
CA TYR A 27 -18.65 -6.93 -1.55
C TYR A 27 -19.16 -8.38 -1.56
N TYR A 28 -18.30 -9.32 -1.92
CA TYR A 28 -18.62 -10.76 -1.89
C TYR A 28 -19.00 -11.23 -0.48
N TRP A 29 -18.27 -10.79 0.55
CA TRP A 29 -18.58 -11.12 1.93
C TRP A 29 -19.95 -10.59 2.35
N HIS A 30 -20.29 -9.36 1.95
CA HIS A 30 -21.57 -8.73 2.24
C HIS A 30 -22.74 -9.51 1.63
N GLU A 31 -22.62 -10.00 0.39
CA GLU A 31 -23.67 -10.77 -0.28
C GLU A 31 -23.82 -12.21 0.23
N LYS A 32 -22.70 -12.93 0.38
CA LYS A 32 -22.69 -14.39 0.64
C LYS A 32 -22.53 -14.76 2.11
N LYS A 33 -22.23 -13.79 2.98
CA LYS A 33 -22.00 -13.95 4.44
C LYS A 33 -21.06 -15.12 4.78
N THR A 34 -20.09 -15.41 3.90
CA THR A 34 -19.16 -16.52 4.08
C THR A 34 -18.06 -16.11 5.06
N THR A 35 -18.32 -16.26 6.36
CA THR A 35 -17.46 -15.70 7.41
C THR A 35 -16.18 -16.49 7.66
N VAL A 36 -16.20 -17.81 7.56
CA VAL A 36 -15.06 -18.67 7.97
C VAL A 36 -13.83 -18.49 7.07
N VAL A 37 -14.03 -18.25 5.76
CA VAL A 37 -12.93 -18.13 4.79
C VAL A 37 -12.63 -16.67 4.47
N VAL A 38 -13.68 -15.84 4.32
CA VAL A 38 -13.50 -14.48 3.80
C VAL A 38 -13.03 -13.51 4.89
N VAL A 39 -13.45 -13.69 6.15
CA VAL A 39 -13.03 -12.80 7.24
C VAL A 39 -11.52 -12.87 7.51
N PRO A 40 -10.88 -14.05 7.62
CA PRO A 40 -9.42 -14.13 7.73
C PRO A 40 -8.69 -13.49 6.54
N LEU A 41 -9.27 -13.63 5.34
CA LEU A 41 -8.73 -13.03 4.13
C LEU A 41 -8.83 -11.50 4.17
N LEU A 42 -9.98 -10.95 4.59
CA LEU A 42 -10.15 -9.51 4.81
C LEU A 42 -9.14 -8.96 5.81
N PHE A 43 -8.95 -9.62 6.96
CA PHE A 43 -7.94 -9.23 7.94
C PHE A 43 -6.52 -9.27 7.38
N THR A 44 -6.21 -10.27 6.54
CA THR A 44 -4.91 -10.37 5.88
C THR A 44 -4.68 -9.19 4.94
N PHE A 45 -5.69 -8.82 4.13
CA PHE A 45 -5.63 -7.64 3.28
C PHE A 45 -5.53 -6.34 4.10
N GLU A 46 -6.28 -6.18 5.18
CA GLU A 46 -6.15 -5.02 6.05
C GLU A 46 -4.74 -4.89 6.63
N PHE A 47 -4.18 -6.00 7.13
CA PHE A 47 -2.81 -6.04 7.62
C PHE A 47 -1.78 -5.63 6.55
N PHE A 48 -1.91 -6.17 5.33
CA PHE A 48 -1.04 -5.79 4.22
C PHE A 48 -1.19 -4.33 3.81
N SER A 49 -2.40 -3.77 3.88
CA SER A 49 -2.63 -2.35 3.55
C SER A 49 -1.90 -1.41 4.50
N ILE A 50 -1.94 -1.73 5.80
CA ILE A 50 -1.25 -0.96 6.85
C ILE A 50 0.27 -1.13 6.69
N GLY A 51 0.75 -2.36 6.52
CA GLY A 51 2.17 -2.64 6.31
C GLY A 51 2.72 -1.94 5.07
N PHE A 52 1.97 -1.93 3.98
CA PHE A 52 2.32 -1.24 2.75
C PHE A 52 2.40 0.29 2.95
N LEU A 53 1.42 0.88 3.64
CA LEU A 53 1.43 2.31 3.95
C LEU A 53 2.65 2.72 4.79
N VAL A 54 3.01 1.91 5.79
CA VAL A 54 4.19 2.13 6.64
C VAL A 54 5.48 2.08 5.83
N ILE A 55 5.65 1.07 4.98
CA ILE A 55 6.85 0.94 4.11
C ILE A 55 6.93 2.13 3.14
N CYS A 56 5.80 2.54 2.57
CA CYS A 56 5.74 3.67 1.65
C CYS A 56 6.16 4.98 2.34
N LEU A 57 5.66 5.22 3.55
CA LEU A 57 6.06 6.37 4.39
C LEU A 57 7.57 6.37 4.70
N ILE A 58 8.11 5.22 5.14
CA ILE A 58 9.54 5.09 5.43
C ILE A 58 10.38 5.39 4.19
N THR A 59 9.97 4.85 3.03
CA THR A 59 10.68 5.06 1.76
C THR A 59 10.67 6.54 1.35
N LEU A 60 9.53 7.22 1.49
CA LEU A 60 9.40 8.65 1.24
C LEU A 60 10.29 9.50 2.16
N LEU A 61 10.35 9.16 3.44
CA LEU A 61 11.19 9.86 4.41
C LEU A 61 12.69 9.69 4.08
N ILE A 62 13.12 8.46 3.77
CA ILE A 62 14.51 8.19 3.35
C ILE A 62 14.84 8.98 2.09
N GLN A 63 13.94 8.98 1.11
CA GLN A 63 14.15 9.69 -0.14
C GLN A 63 14.23 11.22 0.04
N SER A 64 13.41 11.77 0.94
CA SER A 64 13.36 13.22 1.18
C SER A 64 14.48 13.68 2.12
N SER A 65 15.10 12.76 2.87
CA SER A 65 16.15 13.06 3.86
C SER A 65 17.36 13.85 3.33
N PRO A 66 17.99 13.53 2.18
CA PRO A 66 19.12 14.33 1.70
C PRO A 66 18.74 15.77 1.34
N ASP A 67 17.53 15.99 0.83
CA ASP A 67 17.04 17.33 0.49
C ASP A 67 16.68 18.13 1.76
N ILE A 68 16.07 17.47 2.76
CA ILE A 68 15.79 18.07 4.07
C ILE A 68 17.11 18.44 4.79
N LEU A 69 18.11 17.57 4.77
CA LEU A 69 19.42 17.84 5.37
C LEU A 69 20.15 18.99 4.67
N LYS A 70 20.08 19.08 3.34
CA LYS A 70 20.59 20.23 2.59
C LYS A 70 19.89 21.54 2.97
N LEU A 71 18.59 21.51 3.22
CA LEU A 71 17.79 22.68 3.56
C LEU A 71 18.07 23.18 4.99
N ILE A 72 18.46 22.29 5.90
CA ILE A 72 18.84 22.64 7.29
C ILE A 72 20.32 23.04 7.39
N SER A 73 21.18 22.52 6.49
CA SER A 73 22.62 22.80 6.45
C SER A 73 22.98 24.10 5.72
N ASN A 74 22.03 24.77 5.06
CA ASN A 74 22.18 26.06 4.38
C ASN A 74 21.53 27.16 5.22
#